data_AF-G9QP85-F1
#
_entry.id   AF-G9QP85-F1
#
_cell.length_a   1.000
_cell.length_b   1.000
_cell.length_c   1.000
_cell.angle_alpha   90.00
_cell.angle_beta   90.00
_cell.angle_gamma   90.00
#
_symmetry.space_group_name_H-M   'P 1'
#
loop_
_entity.id
_entity.type
_entity.pdbx_description
1 polymer ?
#
loop_
_entity_poly.entity_id
_entity_poly.type
_entity_poly.pdbx_seq_one_letter_code
_entity_poly.pdbx_strand_id
1 'polypeptide(L)'
;MNLTLTAKIKINPTNEQAIILKETMNAYRKACNFVSEIIFHSKILTQAKLHNMTYRDLRSQFGLRSQMAQSVIKTVIAKYRTTKSNGHSWTLICFKKTSI
;
A
#
# COMPACT_ATOMS: atom_id res chain seq x y z
N MET A 1 28.37 -17.83 -12.70
CA MET A 1 26.95 -18.14 -13.04
C MET A 1 26.14 -18.03 -11.76
N ASN A 2 25.21 -17.08 -11.64
CA ASN A 2 24.31 -17.00 -10.47
C ASN A 2 23.04 -17.80 -10.76
N LEU A 3 22.86 -18.91 -10.06
CA LEU A 3 21.63 -19.70 -10.10
C LEU A 3 20.58 -19.02 -9.22
N THR A 4 19.43 -18.64 -9.81
CA THR A 4 18.31 -18.05 -9.05
C THR A 4 17.24 -19.12 -8.85
N LEU A 5 17.02 -19.55 -7.60
CA LEU A 5 15.93 -20.45 -7.23
C LEU A 5 14.67 -19.65 -6.90
N THR A 6 13.55 -20.01 -7.51
CA THR A 6 12.25 -19.37 -7.28
C THR A 6 11.27 -20.36 -6.65
N ALA A 7 10.73 -20.02 -5.49
CA ALA A 7 9.65 -20.78 -4.84
C ALA A 7 8.32 -20.01 -4.97
N LYS A 8 7.23 -20.73 -5.26
CA LYS A 8 5.86 -20.18 -5.24
C LYS A 8 5.13 -20.70 -4.02
N ILE A 9 4.59 -19.79 -3.21
CA ILE A 9 3.80 -20.13 -2.02
C ILE A 9 2.33 -19.83 -2.33
N LYS A 10 1.44 -20.79 -2.06
CA LYS A 10 -0.01 -20.63 -2.17
C LYS A 10 -0.64 -20.71 -0.78
N ILE A 11 -1.50 -19.75 -0.46
CA ILE A 11 -2.30 -19.76 0.78
C ILE A 11 -3.61 -20.48 0.46
N ASN A 12 -4.02 -21.43 1.32
CA ASN A 12 -5.30 -22.14 1.20
C ASN A 12 -6.20 -21.80 2.40
N PRO A 13 -6.88 -20.64 2.38
CA PRO A 13 -7.67 -20.19 3.52
C PRO A 13 -8.98 -20.96 3.65
N THR A 14 -9.48 -21.10 4.88
CA THR A 14 -10.89 -21.45 5.10
C THR A 14 -11.81 -20.33 4.63
N ASN A 15 -13.11 -20.60 4.50
CA ASN A 15 -14.09 -19.59 4.09
C ASN A 15 -14.07 -18.35 5.00
N GLU A 16 -13.98 -18.54 6.31
CA GLU A 16 -13.87 -17.45 7.30
C GLU A 16 -12.57 -16.65 7.12
N GLN A 17 -11.43 -17.34 6.96
CA GLN A 17 -10.15 -16.70 6.72
C GLN A 17 -10.14 -15.91 5.41
N ALA A 18 -10.81 -16.39 4.37
CA ALA A 18 -10.93 -15.70 3.09
C ALA A 18 -11.72 -14.39 3.23
N ILE A 19 -12.77 -14.37 4.04
CA ILE A 19 -13.54 -13.16 4.35
C ILE A 19 -12.65 -12.14 5.08
N ILE A 20 -11.99 -12.55 6.15
CA ILE A 20 -11.08 -11.68 6.94
C ILE A 20 -9.95 -11.13 6.07
N LEU A 21 -9.37 -11.98 5.21
CA LEU A 21 -8.32 -11.56 4.28
C LEU A 21 -8.84 -10.52 3.28
N LYS A 22 -10.05 -10.71 2.74
CA LYS A 22 -10.68 -9.78 1.80
C LYS A 22 -10.97 -8.43 2.44
N GLU A 23 -11.46 -8.42 3.67
CA GLU A 23 -11.67 -7.18 4.45
C GLU A 23 -10.35 -6.47 4.72
N THR A 24 -9.32 -7.21 5.12
CA THR A 24 -7.97 -6.68 5.34
C THR A 24 -7.39 -6.06 4.07
N MET A 25 -7.50 -6.74 2.93
CA MET A 25 -7.06 -6.22 1.63
C MET A 25 -7.84 -4.97 1.22
N ASN A 26 -9.14 -4.92 1.52
CA ASN A 26 -9.96 -3.74 1.25
C ASN A 26 -9.55 -2.55 2.11
N ALA A 27 -9.32 -2.74 3.41
CA ALA A 27 -8.82 -1.71 4.32
C ALA A 27 -7.45 -1.19 3.87
N TYR A 28 -6.52 -2.10 3.53
CA TYR A 28 -5.19 -1.74 3.03
C TYR A 28 -5.28 -0.90 1.75
N ARG A 29 -6.12 -1.30 0.79
CA ARG A 29 -6.32 -0.56 -0.45
C ARG A 29 -6.89 0.83 -0.22
N LYS A 30 -7.92 0.96 0.63
CA LYS A 30 -8.50 2.27 0.99
C LYS A 30 -7.44 3.17 1.63
N ALA A 31 -6.63 2.63 2.53
CA ALA A 31 -5.53 3.35 3.16
C ALA A 31 -4.45 3.79 2.16
N CYS A 32 -4.11 2.96 1.16
CA CYS A 32 -3.19 3.36 0.09
C CYS A 32 -3.74 4.54 -0.72
N ASN A 33 -5.04 4.55 -1.04
CA ASN A 33 -5.67 5.67 -1.74
C ASN A 33 -5.66 6.94 -0.90
N PHE A 34 -5.96 6.85 0.39
CA PHE A 34 -5.88 7.98 1.32
C PHE A 34 -4.47 8.60 1.37
N VAL A 35 -3.43 7.79 1.54
CA VAL A 35 -2.04 8.29 1.54
C VAL A 35 -1.66 8.83 0.15
N SER A 36 -2.20 8.25 -0.93
CA SER A 36 -1.96 8.72 -2.30
C SER A 36 -2.47 10.14 -2.53
N GLU A 37 -3.67 10.48 -2.03
CA GLU A 37 -4.20 11.86 -2.09
C GLU A 37 -3.26 12.84 -1.39
N ILE A 38 -2.82 12.50 -0.17
CA ILE A 38 -1.92 13.35 0.62
C ILE A 38 -0.61 13.57 -0.12
N ILE A 39 -0.02 12.53 -0.72
CA ILE A 39 1.19 12.65 -1.54
C ILE A 39 0.93 13.47 -2.79
N PHE A 40 -0.22 13.26 -3.46
CA PHE A 40 -0.56 13.97 -4.68
C PHE A 40 -0.60 15.48 -4.48
N HIS A 41 -1.21 15.94 -3.38
CA HIS A 41 -1.29 17.36 -3.02
C HIS A 41 0.01 17.91 -2.43
N SER A 42 0.64 17.21 -1.48
CA SER A 42 1.84 17.70 -0.78
C SER A 42 3.14 17.54 -1.55
N LYS A 43 3.19 16.63 -2.53
CA LYS A 43 4.40 16.16 -3.23
C LYS A 43 5.48 15.57 -2.30
N ILE A 44 5.15 15.26 -1.05
CA ILE A 44 6.10 14.72 -0.08
C ILE A 44 6.27 13.22 -0.33
N LEU A 45 7.51 12.77 -0.53
CA LEU A 45 7.87 11.35 -0.65
C LEU A 45 8.81 10.87 0.47
N THR A 46 8.99 11.69 1.51
CA THR A 46 9.80 11.36 2.69
C THR A 46 8.98 10.52 3.67
N GLN A 47 9.42 9.29 3.94
CA GLN A 47 8.69 8.36 4.80
C GLN A 47 8.40 8.92 6.20
N ALA A 48 9.39 9.54 6.85
CA ALA A 48 9.22 10.08 8.20
C ALA A 48 8.14 11.17 8.27
N LYS A 49 8.11 12.08 7.28
CA LYS A 49 7.08 13.13 7.20
C LYS A 49 5.69 12.52 6.98
N LEU A 50 5.57 11.59 6.03
CA LEU A 50 4.31 10.90 5.76
C LEU A 50 3.83 10.07 6.94
N HIS A 51 4.74 9.44 7.68
CA HIS A 51 4.40 8.73 8.91
C HIS A 51 3.74 9.68 9.92
N ASN A 52 4.37 10.82 10.21
CA ASN A 52 3.82 11.80 11.14
C ASN A 52 2.46 12.34 10.69
N MET A 53 2.28 12.52 9.37
CA MET A 53 1.03 13.03 8.80
C MET A 53 -0.11 12.00 8.80
N THR A 54 0.20 10.71 8.61
CA THR A 54 -0.83 9.72 8.25
C THR A 54 -0.97 8.56 9.23
N TYR A 55 0.02 8.31 10.09
CA TYR A 55 0.05 7.09 10.90
C TYR A 55 -1.14 6.97 11.85
N ARG A 56 -1.55 8.07 12.50
CA ARG A 56 -2.71 8.06 13.41
C ARG A 56 -3.99 7.70 12.67
N ASP A 57 -4.21 8.24 11.49
CA ASP A 57 -5.38 7.94 10.65
C ASP A 57 -5.34 6.50 10.14
N LEU A 58 -4.17 6.03 9.70
CA LEU A 58 -3.98 4.64 9.28
C LEU A 58 -4.33 3.64 10.38
N ARG A 59 -3.98 3.94 11.64
CA ARG A 59 -4.26 3.07 12.79
C ARG A 59 -5.71 3.15 13.24
N SER A 60 -6.31 4.34 13.24
CA SER A 60 -7.66 4.58 13.80
C SER A 60 -8.77 4.44 12.76
N GLN A 61 -8.68 5.12 11.62
CA GLN A 61 -9.75 5.15 10.61
C GLN A 61 -9.80 3.87 9.78
N PHE A 62 -8.64 3.29 9.45
CA PHE A 62 -8.54 2.09 8.62
C PHE A 62 -8.32 0.80 9.43
N GLY A 63 -8.15 0.90 10.76
CA GLY A 63 -7.91 -0.24 11.64
C GLY A 63 -6.62 -1.02 11.35
N LEU A 64 -5.69 -0.46 10.55
CA LEU A 64 -4.50 -1.19 10.12
C LEU A 64 -3.53 -1.37 11.27
N ARG A 65 -2.97 -2.57 11.45
CA ARG A 65 -1.88 -2.83 12.41
C ARG A 65 -0.63 -1.99 12.06
N SER A 66 0.24 -1.78 13.05
CA SER A 66 1.45 -0.93 12.90
C SER A 66 2.30 -1.29 11.68
N GLN A 67 2.55 -2.59 11.46
CA GLN A 67 3.30 -3.07 10.29
C GLN A 67 2.58 -2.76 8.97
N MET A 68 1.26 -2.94 8.92
CA MET A 68 0.45 -2.65 7.73
C MET A 68 0.43 -1.15 7.43
N ALA A 69 0.28 -0.29 8.44
CA ALA A 69 0.35 1.16 8.27
C ALA A 69 1.70 1.62 7.68
N GLN A 70 2.81 1.06 8.19
CA GLN A 70 4.14 1.31 7.61
C GLN A 70 4.25 0.80 6.17
N SER A 71 3.69 -0.39 5.90
CA SER A 71 3.69 -0.97 4.56
C SER A 71 2.93 -0.09 3.56
N VAL A 72 1.76 0.45 3.93
CA VAL A 72 0.99 1.37 3.08
C VAL A 72 1.86 2.55 2.64
N ILE A 73 2.51 3.22 3.61
CA ILE A 73 3.36 4.39 3.31
C ILE A 73 4.48 4.00 2.34
N LYS A 74 5.17 2.88 2.59
CA LYS A 74 6.23 2.38 1.70
C LYS A 74 5.72 2.06 0.31
N THR A 75 4.60 1.34 0.21
CA THR A 75 3.98 0.95 -1.07
C THR A 75 3.63 2.17 -1.91
N VAL A 76 2.99 3.18 -1.32
CA VAL A 76 2.55 4.36 -2.05
C VAL A 76 3.75 5.20 -2.50
N ILE A 77 4.74 5.42 -1.63
CA ILE A 77 5.99 6.10 -2.00
C ILE A 77 6.68 5.38 -3.16
N ALA A 78 6.84 4.06 -3.07
CA ALA A 78 7.48 3.27 -4.12
C ALA A 78 6.74 3.42 -5.45
N LYS A 79 5.40 3.39 -5.43
CA LYS A 79 4.60 3.56 -6.64
C LYS A 79 4.80 4.94 -7.28
N TYR A 80 4.78 6.02 -6.51
CA TYR A 80 5.07 7.37 -7.04
C TYR A 80 6.50 7.48 -7.59
N ARG A 81 7.50 6.89 -6.91
CA ARG A 81 8.89 6.87 -7.40
C ARG A 81 9.02 6.12 -8.72
N THR A 82 8.39 4.95 -8.84
CA THR A 82 8.39 4.18 -10.09
C THR A 82 7.68 4.93 -11.21
N THR A 83 6.50 5.52 -10.96
CA THR A 83 5.78 6.33 -11.95
C THR A 83 6.63 7.49 -12.45
N LYS A 84 7.33 8.20 -11.54
CA LYS A 84 8.26 9.28 -11.88
C LYS A 84 9.46 8.77 -12.69
N SER A 85 10.07 7.64 -12.29
CA SER A 85 11.21 7.04 -12.97
C SER A 85 10.87 6.59 -14.40
N ASN A 86 9.61 6.20 -14.63
CA ASN A 86 9.11 5.78 -15.94
C ASN A 86 8.66 6.97 -16.82
N GLY A 87 8.90 8.22 -16.40
CA GLY A 87 8.59 9.42 -17.18
C GLY A 87 7.10 9.79 -17.23
N HIS A 88 6.24 9.15 -16.44
CA HIS A 88 4.83 9.52 -16.40
C HIS A 88 4.62 10.86 -15.69
N SER A 89 3.64 11.62 -16.14
CA SER A 89 3.23 12.89 -15.52
C SER A 89 2.79 12.66 -14.07
N TRP A 90 3.02 13.68 -13.22
CA TRP A 90 2.59 13.63 -11.83
C TRP A 90 1.06 13.65 -11.75
N THR A 91 0.47 12.49 -11.48
CA THR A 91 -0.97 12.25 -11.44
C THR A 91 -1.34 11.56 -10.14
N LEU A 92 -2.62 11.67 -9.77
CA LEU A 92 -3.16 10.95 -8.62
C LEU A 92 -3.15 9.45 -8.92
N ILE A 93 -2.49 8.69 -8.06
CA ILE A 93 -2.37 7.23 -8.23
C ILE A 93 -3.49 6.52 -7.47
N CYS A 94 -4.35 5.81 -8.19
CA CYS A 94 -5.43 5.01 -7.61
C CYS A 94 -5.07 3.52 -7.52
N PHE A 95 -5.15 2.95 -6.33
CA PHE A 95 -5.03 1.52 -6.04
C PHE A 95 -6.38 0.84 -6.26
N LYS A 96 -6.48 0.13 -7.40
CA LYS A 96 -7.67 -0.61 -7.82
C LYS A 96 -7.77 -1.96 -7.07
N LYS A 97 -8.99 -2.49 -7.00
CA LYS A 97 -9.21 -3.85 -6.49
C LYS A 97 -8.57 -4.83 -7.45
N THR A 98 -7.72 -5.71 -6.94
CA THR A 98 -7.24 -6.86 -7.71
C THR A 98 -8.37 -7.89 -7.79
N SER A 99 -8.72 -8.32 -8.99
CA SER A 99 -9.57 -9.49 -9.20
C SER A 99 -8.76 -10.72 -8.81
N ILE A 100 -8.93 -11.17 -7.57
CA ILE A 100 -8.41 -12.45 -7.06
C ILE A 100 -9.62 -13.33 -6.83
#